data_AF-A0A9P8F637-F1
#
_entry.id   AF-A0A9P8F637-F1
#
_cell.length_a   1.000
_cell.length_b   1.000
_cell.length_c   1.000
_cell.angle_alpha   90.00
_cell.angle_beta   90.00
_cell.angle_gamma   90.00
#
_symmetry.space_group_name_H-M   'P 1'
#
loop_
_entity.id
_entity.type
_entity.pdbx_description
1 polymer ?
#
loop_
_entity_poly.entity_id
_entity_poly.type
_entity_poly.pdbx_seq_one_letter_code
_entity_poly.pdbx_strand_id
1 'polypeptide(L)'
;LEMAFGGRKRLDDDAFIQYPMRLEQALMEGSYDRVWGETKGERVPSPEFAVFSEVLVNTIRSEIASCSERAYPSLPISNAKNLLFLDSEGAVIQFAHSRGWVAKEGRIYFPAQQEELAQGEKDILATSDKVIENTLEYARKLETIV
;
A
#
# COMPACT_ATOMS: atom_id res chain seq x y z
N LEU A 1 -35.00 42.40 -15.33
CA LEU A 1 -34.43 42.21 -13.98
C LEU A 1 -33.97 40.76 -13.89
N GLU A 2 -32.82 40.42 -14.49
CA GLU A 2 -32.10 39.16 -14.26
C GLU A 2 -30.77 39.23 -15.02
N MET A 3 -29.78 39.87 -14.42
CA MET A 3 -28.37 39.73 -14.77
C MET A 3 -27.56 40.06 -13.51
N ALA A 4 -27.20 39.04 -12.73
CA ALA A 4 -26.01 39.00 -11.88
C ALA A 4 -25.97 37.70 -11.04
N PHE A 5 -25.63 36.58 -11.68
CA PHE A 5 -24.85 35.56 -10.99
C PHE A 5 -23.54 35.45 -11.75
N GLY A 6 -22.51 36.14 -11.24
CA GLY A 6 -21.15 36.05 -11.75
C GLY A 6 -20.75 34.58 -11.84
N GLY A 7 -20.20 34.20 -13.01
CA GLY A 7 -19.75 32.85 -13.28
C GLY A 7 -18.76 32.40 -12.21
N ARG A 8 -19.19 31.49 -11.33
CA ARG A 8 -18.29 30.71 -10.50
C ARG A 8 -17.45 29.89 -11.47
N LYS A 9 -16.18 30.25 -11.68
CA LYS A 9 -15.18 29.30 -12.22
C LYS A 9 -15.37 28.00 -11.45
N ARG A 10 -15.60 26.90 -12.15
CA ARG A 10 -15.76 25.60 -11.50
C ARG A 10 -14.45 25.34 -10.75
N LEU A 11 -14.54 24.84 -9.52
CA LEU A 11 -13.34 24.47 -8.74
C LEU A 11 -12.48 23.45 -9.51
N ASP A 12 -13.13 22.67 -10.38
CA ASP A 12 -12.51 21.75 -11.32
C ASP A 12 -11.62 22.43 -12.37
N ASP A 13 -11.73 23.73 -12.64
CA ASP A 13 -10.93 24.39 -13.69
C ASP A 13 -9.59 24.96 -13.17
N ASP A 14 -9.37 24.93 -11.84
CA ASP A 14 -8.15 25.46 -11.24
C ASP A 14 -7.03 24.41 -11.25
N ALA A 15 -5.92 24.73 -11.92
CA ALA A 15 -4.75 23.85 -12.01
C ALA A 15 -4.15 23.51 -10.63
N PHE A 16 -4.26 24.41 -9.65
CA PHE A 16 -3.76 24.19 -8.28
C PHE A 16 -4.62 23.20 -7.49
N ILE A 17 -5.92 23.10 -7.82
CA ILE A 17 -6.86 22.17 -7.17
C ILE A 17 -6.89 20.83 -7.91
N GLN A 18 -6.75 20.86 -9.24
CA GLN A 18 -6.72 19.64 -10.05
C GLN A 18 -5.51 18.75 -9.74
N TYR A 19 -4.35 19.33 -9.40
CA TYR A 19 -3.15 18.55 -9.13
C TYR A 19 -3.33 17.60 -7.92
N PRO A 20 -3.73 18.05 -6.72
CA PRO A 20 -4.02 17.16 -5.60
C PRO A 20 -5.14 16.14 -5.90
N MET A 21 -6.19 16.54 -6.64
CA MET A 21 -7.27 15.61 -6.99
C MET A 21 -6.79 14.45 -7.87
N ARG A 22 -5.99 14.74 -8.90
CA ARG A 22 -5.44 13.69 -9.78
C ARG A 22 -4.46 12.77 -9.05
N LEU A 23 -3.65 13.36 -8.17
CA LEU A 23 -2.69 12.61 -7.35
C LEU A 23 -3.39 11.66 -6.38
N GLU A 24 -4.45 12.13 -5.73
CA GLU A 24 -5.29 11.35 -4.82
C GLU A 24 -6.04 10.25 -5.56
N GLN A 25 -6.62 10.55 -6.73
CA GLN A 25 -7.24 9.54 -7.59
C GLN A 25 -6.23 8.45 -8.00
N ALA A 26 -5.03 8.82 -8.43
CA ALA A 26 -4.00 7.87 -8.81
C ALA A 26 -3.55 6.99 -7.62
N LEU A 27 -3.54 7.55 -6.41
CA LEU A 27 -3.25 6.82 -5.17
C LEU A 27 -4.37 5.83 -4.82
N MET A 28 -5.64 6.23 -4.96
CA MET A 28 -6.79 5.34 -4.76
C MET A 28 -6.83 4.19 -5.78
N GLU A 29 -6.47 4.46 -7.03
CA GLU A 29 -6.34 3.43 -8.06
C GLU A 29 -5.12 2.52 -7.84
N GLY A 30 -4.20 2.88 -6.93
CA GLY A 30 -2.94 2.17 -6.71
C GLY A 30 -1.96 2.26 -7.89
N SER A 31 -2.17 3.22 -8.80
CA SER A 31 -1.35 3.42 -10.00
C SER A 31 -0.12 4.27 -9.69
N TYR A 32 0.89 3.65 -9.10
CA TYR A 32 2.11 4.34 -8.67
C TYR A 32 2.94 4.92 -9.83
N ASP A 33 2.86 4.35 -11.03
CA ASP A 33 3.47 4.92 -12.24
C ASP A 33 2.96 6.34 -12.52
N ARG A 34 1.65 6.55 -12.37
CA ARG A 34 1.04 7.87 -12.56
C ARG A 34 1.46 8.83 -11.46
N VAL A 35 1.45 8.39 -10.20
CA VAL A 35 1.90 9.23 -9.08
C VAL A 35 3.36 9.67 -9.26
N TRP A 36 4.23 8.76 -9.70
CA TRP A 36 5.62 9.09 -10.00
C TRP A 36 5.77 10.09 -11.16
N GLY A 37 4.97 9.92 -12.21
CA GLY A 37 4.93 10.86 -13.35
C GLY A 37 4.41 12.24 -12.97
N GLU A 38 3.41 12.33 -12.10
CA GLU A 38 2.84 13.60 -11.60
C GLU A 38 3.80 14.31 -10.63
N THR A 39 4.55 13.56 -9.81
CA THR A 39 5.50 14.13 -8.83
C THR A 39 6.84 14.57 -9.44
N LYS A 40 7.31 13.92 -10.51
CA LYS A 40 8.57 14.27 -11.21
C LYS A 40 8.38 15.13 -12.46
N GLY A 41 7.15 15.30 -12.94
CA GLY A 41 6.87 15.99 -14.20
C GLY A 41 6.69 17.50 -14.08
N GLU A 42 6.64 18.16 -15.24
CA GLU A 42 6.28 19.58 -15.44
C GLU A 42 4.83 19.91 -15.03
N ARG A 43 4.08 18.93 -14.51
CA ARG A 43 2.67 19.07 -14.10
C ARG A 43 2.50 19.63 -12.69
N VAL A 44 3.59 19.80 -11.94
CA VAL A 44 3.57 20.41 -10.61
C VAL A 44 3.32 21.92 -10.76
N PRO A 45 2.16 22.45 -10.32
CA PRO A 45 1.78 23.85 -10.61
C PRO A 45 2.61 24.89 -9.86
N SER A 46 3.25 24.52 -8.75
CA SER A 46 4.09 25.41 -7.93
C SER A 46 5.21 24.63 -7.23
N PRO A 47 6.42 25.19 -7.11
CA PRO A 47 7.54 24.57 -6.41
C PRO A 47 7.27 24.30 -4.93
N GLU A 48 6.29 24.98 -4.33
CA GLU A 48 5.88 24.75 -2.94
C GLU A 48 5.30 23.33 -2.74
N PHE A 49 4.69 22.75 -3.78
CA PHE A 49 4.21 21.37 -3.74
C PHE A 49 5.33 20.34 -3.78
N ALA A 50 6.56 20.72 -4.17
CA ALA A 50 7.69 19.81 -4.22
C ALA A 50 8.13 19.34 -2.82
N VAL A 51 7.95 20.18 -1.80
CA VAL A 51 8.25 19.80 -0.40
C VAL A 51 7.39 18.63 0.04
N PHE A 52 6.14 18.59 -0.40
CA PHE A 52 5.20 17.52 -0.07
C PHE A 52 5.39 16.28 -0.95
N SER A 53 5.82 16.46 -2.20
CA SER A 53 6.02 15.32 -3.11
C SER A 53 7.15 14.40 -2.65
N GLU A 54 8.23 14.94 -2.06
CA GLU A 54 9.31 14.13 -1.49
C GLU A 54 8.83 13.25 -0.33
N VAL A 55 8.06 13.82 0.60
CA VAL A 55 7.47 13.06 1.72
C VAL A 55 6.50 12.01 1.21
N LEU A 56 5.64 12.37 0.27
CA LEU A 56 4.65 11.47 -0.32
C LEU A 56 5.31 10.28 -1.02
N VAL A 57 6.34 10.54 -1.83
CA VAL A 57 7.12 9.50 -2.52
C VAL A 57 7.71 8.50 -1.53
N ASN A 58 8.27 8.97 -0.41
CA ASN A 58 8.88 8.09 0.58
C ASN A 58 7.83 7.22 1.29
N THR A 59 6.65 7.78 1.59
CA THR A 59 5.53 7.04 2.16
C THR A 59 5.01 6.00 1.16
N ILE A 60 4.78 6.38 -0.09
CA ILE A 60 4.31 5.47 -1.14
C ILE A 60 5.32 4.33 -1.36
N ARG A 61 6.61 4.63 -1.43
CA ARG A 61 7.66 3.59 -1.54
C ARG A 61 7.61 2.63 -0.36
N SER A 62 7.32 3.13 0.84
CA SER A 62 7.17 2.32 2.05
C SER A 62 5.93 1.43 2.02
N GLU A 63 4.81 1.91 1.49
CA GLU A 63 3.60 1.12 1.29
C GLU A 63 3.77 0.06 0.21
N ILE A 64 4.39 0.40 -0.93
CA ILE A 64 4.73 -0.55 -1.99
C ILE A 64 5.61 -1.68 -1.45
N ALA A 65 6.59 -1.34 -0.62
CA ALA A 65 7.46 -2.31 0.05
C ALA A 65 6.65 -3.26 0.96
N SER A 66 5.80 -2.72 1.84
CA SER A 66 4.91 -3.50 2.72
C SER A 66 3.94 -4.41 1.94
N CYS A 67 3.39 -3.92 0.83
CA CYS A 67 2.57 -4.73 -0.06
C CYS A 67 3.38 -5.83 -0.75
N SER A 68 4.62 -5.55 -1.15
CA SER A 68 5.50 -6.54 -1.79
C SER A 68 5.91 -7.66 -0.83
N GLU A 69 6.13 -7.34 0.44
CA GLU A 69 6.41 -8.32 1.51
C GLU A 69 5.28 -9.33 1.70
N ARG A 70 4.02 -8.90 1.54
CA ARG A 70 2.83 -9.76 1.66
C ARG A 70 2.49 -10.49 0.36
N ALA A 71 2.72 -9.84 -0.78
CA ALA A 71 2.33 -10.37 -2.09
C ALA A 71 3.28 -11.45 -2.60
N TYR A 72 4.57 -11.38 -2.25
CA TYR A 72 5.60 -12.26 -2.80
C TYR A 72 6.49 -12.87 -1.71
N PRO A 73 6.85 -14.16 -1.81
CA PRO A 73 7.86 -14.77 -0.94
C PRO A 73 9.29 -14.31 -1.27
N SER A 74 9.56 -14.01 -2.55
CA SER A 74 10.83 -13.48 -3.01
C SER A 74 10.70 -12.68 -4.30
N LEU A 75 11.60 -11.72 -4.51
CA LEU A 75 11.61 -10.84 -5.69
C LEU A 75 13.04 -10.66 -6.25
N PRO A 76 13.28 -10.79 -7.57
CA PRO A 76 14.57 -10.44 -8.17
C PRO A 76 14.93 -8.97 -7.96
N ILE A 77 16.22 -8.67 -7.76
CA ILE A 77 16.69 -7.28 -7.54
C ILE A 77 16.35 -6.37 -8.72
N SER A 78 16.41 -6.88 -9.96
CA SER A 78 16.02 -6.14 -11.17
C SER A 78 14.54 -5.71 -11.16
N ASN A 79 13.66 -6.57 -10.66
CA ASN A 79 12.23 -6.29 -10.58
C ASN A 79 11.93 -5.34 -9.43
N ALA A 80 12.59 -5.56 -8.28
CA ALA A 80 12.51 -4.67 -7.13
C ALA A 80 12.95 -3.24 -7.46
N LYS A 81 13.99 -3.09 -8.29
CA LYS A 81 14.46 -1.80 -8.79
C LYS A 81 13.34 -1.02 -9.51
N ASN A 82 12.68 -1.67 -10.46
CA ASN A 82 11.61 -1.05 -11.25
C ASN A 82 10.39 -0.75 -10.39
N LEU A 83 10.04 -1.68 -9.49
CA LEU A 83 8.85 -1.58 -8.65
C LEU A 83 8.97 -0.48 -7.57
N LEU A 84 10.17 -0.27 -7.02
CA LEU A 84 10.45 0.78 -6.01
C LEU A 84 10.97 2.09 -6.61
N PHE A 85 11.09 2.17 -7.94
CA PHE A 85 11.68 3.29 -8.69
C PHE A 85 13.05 3.74 -8.14
N LEU A 86 13.94 2.78 -7.89
CA LEU A 86 15.29 3.03 -7.41
C LEU A 86 16.28 3.14 -8.57
N ASP A 87 17.26 4.04 -8.45
CA ASP A 87 18.17 4.35 -9.56
C ASP A 87 19.21 3.24 -9.80
N SER A 88 19.59 2.51 -8.75
CA SER A 88 20.63 1.48 -8.79
C SER A 88 20.25 0.24 -7.99
N GLU A 89 20.75 -0.92 -8.43
CA GLU A 89 20.62 -2.19 -7.70
C GLU A 89 21.28 -2.11 -6.30
N GLY A 90 22.35 -1.32 -6.16
CA GLY A 90 22.97 -1.07 -4.86
C GLY A 90 22.03 -0.36 -3.87
N ALA A 91 21.17 0.55 -4.36
CA ALA A 91 20.18 1.22 -3.54
C ALA A 91 19.06 0.26 -3.10
N VAL A 92 18.72 -0.73 -3.94
CA VAL A 92 17.76 -1.78 -3.60
C VAL A 92 18.29 -2.63 -2.43
N ILE A 93 19.58 -2.98 -2.44
CA ILE A 93 20.20 -3.77 -1.37
C ILE A 93 20.24 -2.97 -0.06
N GLN A 94 20.59 -1.69 -0.11
CA GLN A 94 20.54 -0.82 1.08
C GLN A 94 19.13 -0.69 1.64
N PHE A 95 18.13 -0.53 0.76
CA PHE A 95 16.72 -0.47 1.15
C PHE A 95 16.26 -1.78 1.78
N ALA A 96 16.62 -2.93 1.17
CA ALA A 96 16.36 -4.26 1.70
C ALA A 96 16.96 -4.43 3.11
N HIS A 97 18.21 -4.01 3.31
CA HIS A 97 18.85 -4.08 4.62
C HIS A 97 18.17 -3.20 5.67
N SER A 98 17.72 -1.99 5.29
CA SER A 98 16.97 -1.10 6.20
C SER A 98 15.65 -1.68 6.68
N ARG A 99 15.03 -2.54 5.85
CA ARG A 99 13.77 -3.25 6.12
C ARG A 99 13.97 -4.63 6.75
N GLY A 100 15.20 -5.11 6.87
CA GLY A 100 15.51 -6.45 7.38
C GLY A 100 15.24 -7.58 6.37
N TRP A 101 15.16 -7.28 5.08
CA TRP A 101 15.01 -8.30 4.03
C TRP A 101 16.33 -9.00 3.75
N VAL A 102 16.26 -10.30 3.41
CA VAL A 102 17.45 -11.10 3.12
C VAL A 102 17.70 -11.10 1.62
N ALA A 103 18.78 -10.45 1.18
CA ALA A 103 19.22 -10.52 -0.21
C ALA A 103 20.21 -11.68 -0.40
N LYS A 104 19.84 -12.70 -1.19
CA LYS A 104 20.69 -13.86 -1.51
C LYS A 104 20.61 -14.18 -3.01
N GLU A 105 21.75 -14.43 -3.64
CA GLU A 105 21.84 -14.90 -5.04
C GLU A 105 21.08 -14.01 -6.05
N GLY A 106 21.09 -12.68 -5.85
CA GLY A 106 20.40 -11.74 -6.75
C GLY A 106 18.87 -11.65 -6.55
N ARG A 107 18.35 -12.24 -5.48
CA ARG A 107 16.94 -12.19 -5.06
C ARG A 107 16.79 -11.70 -3.63
N ILE A 108 15.69 -11.02 -3.37
CA ILE A 108 15.27 -10.55 -2.05
C ILE A 108 14.24 -11.55 -1.52
N TYR A 109 14.41 -11.98 -0.27
CA TYR A 109 13.49 -12.85 0.44
C TYR A 109 12.82 -12.06 1.57
N PHE A 110 11.49 -12.17 1.64
CA PHE A 110 10.68 -11.44 2.61
C PHE A 110 10.29 -12.35 3.79
N PRO A 111 10.58 -11.98 5.04
CA PRO A 111 10.31 -12.82 6.22
C PRO A 111 8.83 -12.85 6.63
N ALA A 112 8.04 -11.83 6.25
CA ALA A 112 6.66 -11.64 6.70
C ALA A 112 5.75 -12.86 6.43
N GLN A 113 5.93 -13.54 5.31
CA GLN A 113 5.06 -14.67 4.96
C GLN A 113 5.27 -15.89 5.86
N GLN A 114 6.47 -16.10 6.42
CA GLN A 114 6.71 -17.18 7.39
C GLN A 114 6.03 -16.91 8.73
N GLU A 115 5.94 -15.64 9.16
CA GLU A 115 5.27 -15.28 10.40
C GLU A 115 3.74 -15.30 10.28
N GLU A 116 3.20 -14.88 9.12
CA GLU A 116 1.76 -14.88 8.86
C GLU A 116 1.18 -16.30 8.76
N LEU A 117 1.92 -17.23 8.14
CA LEU A 117 1.56 -18.66 8.13
C LEU A 117 1.55 -19.26 9.55
N ALA A 118 2.54 -18.92 10.37
CA ALA A 118 2.63 -19.38 11.76
C ALA A 118 1.55 -18.76 12.67
N GLN A 119 1.08 -17.55 12.37
CA GLN A 119 -0.05 -16.92 13.06
C GLN A 119 -1.39 -17.51 12.61
N GLY A 120 -1.55 -17.78 11.31
CA GLY A 120 -2.74 -18.44 10.77
C GLY A 120 -3.00 -19.81 11.41
N GLU A 121 -1.95 -20.62 11.62
CA GLU A 121 -2.08 -21.90 12.32
C GLU A 121 -2.59 -21.75 13.76
N LYS A 122 -2.10 -20.74 14.49
CA LYS A 122 -2.56 -20.45 15.86
C LYS A 122 -4.00 -19.96 15.91
N ASP A 123 -4.42 -19.17 14.92
CA ASP A 123 -5.76 -18.62 14.86
C ASP A 123 -6.79 -19.68 14.44
N ILE A 124 -6.40 -20.62 13.57
CA ILE A 124 -7.20 -21.81 13.22
C ILE A 124 -7.42 -22.69 14.45
N LEU A 125 -6.38 -22.94 15.25
CA LEU A 125 -6.49 -23.69 16.51
C LEU A 125 -7.44 -22.98 17.50
N ALA A 126 -7.27 -21.68 17.70
CA ALA A 126 -8.13 -20.89 18.60
C ALA A 126 -9.60 -20.82 18.13
N THR A 127 -9.82 -20.80 16.82
CA THR A 127 -11.17 -20.82 16.24
C THR A 127 -11.81 -22.20 16.34
N SER A 128 -11.02 -23.27 16.21
CA SER A 128 -11.50 -24.65 16.33
C SER A 128 -12.07 -24.94 17.72
N ASP A 129 -11.40 -24.47 18.78
CA ASP A 129 -11.87 -24.61 20.16
C ASP A 129 -13.23 -23.93 20.37
N LYS A 130 -13.41 -22.71 19.84
CA LYS A 130 -14.70 -21.99 19.88
C LYS A 130 -15.80 -22.72 19.12
N VAL A 131 -15.48 -23.31 17.97
CA VAL A 131 -16.46 -24.10 17.19
C VAL A 131 -16.88 -25.35 17.96
N ILE A 132 -15.94 -26.03 18.62
CA ILE A 132 -16.21 -27.22 19.44
C ILE A 132 -17.09 -26.85 20.65
N GLU A 133 -16.74 -25.77 21.36
CA GLU A 133 -17.51 -25.26 22.51
C GLU A 133 -18.95 -24.91 22.11
N ASN A 134 -19.12 -24.15 21.02
CA ASN A 134 -20.43 -23.79 20.50
C ASN A 134 -21.24 -25.04 20.11
N THR A 135 -20.61 -26.04 19.49
CA THR A 135 -21.29 -27.28 19.07
C THR A 135 -21.76 -28.10 20.27
N LEU A 136 -20.93 -28.20 21.32
CA LEU A 136 -21.28 -28.84 22.59
C LEU A 136 -22.41 -28.09 23.32
N GLU A 137 -22.37 -26.75 23.33
CA GLU A 137 -23.40 -25.94 23.95
C GLU A 137 -24.75 -26.08 23.23
N TYR A 138 -24.74 -26.09 21.88
CA TYR A 138 -25.94 -26.37 21.08
C TYR A 138 -26.49 -27.76 21.34
N ALA A 139 -25.63 -28.79 21.37
CA ALA A 139 -26.05 -30.16 21.68
C ALA A 139 -26.67 -30.25 23.08
N ARG A 140 -26.04 -29.63 24.09
CA ARG A 140 -26.56 -29.58 25.47
C ARG A 140 -27.91 -28.87 25.58
N LYS A 141 -28.10 -27.76 24.84
CA LYS A 141 -29.38 -27.02 24.80
C LYS A 141 -30.49 -27.83 24.13
N LEU A 142 -30.17 -28.69 23.16
CA LEU A 142 -31.12 -29.59 22.51
C LEU A 142 -31.45 -30.84 23.36
N GLU A 143 -30.49 -31.36 24.12
CA GLU A 143 -30.69 -32.50 25.04
C GLU A 143 -31.44 -32.13 26.33
N THR A 144 -31.28 -30.88 26.79
CA THR A 144 -32.02 -30.39 27.94
C THR A 144 -33.47 -30.13 27.54
N ILE A 145 -34.36 -31.08 27.85
CA ILE A 145 -35.81 -30.91 27.70
C ILE A 145 -36.24 -29.67 28.50
N VAL A 146 -36.99 -28.76 27.86
CA VAL A 146 -37.82 -27.75 28.54
C VAL A 146 -39.09 -28.41 29.03
#